data_AF-A0A4Y2DKA4-F1
#
_entry.id   AF-A0A4Y2DKA4-F1
#
_cell.length_a   1.000
_cell.length_b   1.000
_cell.length_c   1.000
_cell.angle_alpha   90.00
_cell.angle_beta   90.00
_cell.angle_gamma   90.00
#
_symmetry.space_group_name_H-M   'P 1'
#
loop_
_entity.id
_entity.type
_entity.pdbx_description
1 polymer ?
#
loop_
_entity_poly.entity_id
_entity_poly.type
_entity_poly.pdbx_seq_one_letter_code
_entity_poly.pdbx_strand_id
1 'polypeptide(L)'
;MDKLKAERTVIHSAFSRQCKQLEVLMAAELYDDNEVKAQFSLIEDKIQRLKKLDHYIFNLLLDTAYETDLTKELTVQGEYQEWSKFGIIEEVPPDDVNNFEHYLPHRPVTKPKGSTKVRPVFDASARKKSTPSLNQYLNCGPNLVEFIPSLLRRLSECKYGVSSDIEKAFLQISVQKSDGDYLRFFMVDKK
;
A
#
# COMPACT_ATOMS: atom_id res chain seq x y z
N MET A 1 -19.00 0.15 4.41
CA MET A 1 -17.77 -0.38 5.05
C MET A 1 -17.59 0.06 6.50
N ASP A 2 -17.65 1.37 6.80
CA ASP A 2 -17.38 1.89 8.17
C ASP A 2 -18.35 1.39 9.23
N LYS A 3 -19.64 1.25 8.89
CA LYS A 3 -20.67 0.66 9.76
C LYS A 3 -20.31 -0.78 10.18
N LEU A 4 -19.76 -1.58 9.27
CA LEU A 4 -19.37 -2.97 9.51
C LEU A 4 -18.08 -3.07 10.35
N LYS A 5 -17.12 -2.16 10.11
CA LYS A 5 -15.92 -2.04 10.96
C LYS A 5 -16.28 -1.59 12.38
N ALA A 6 -17.25 -0.69 12.54
CA ALA A 6 -17.77 -0.30 13.85
C ALA A 6 -18.47 -1.46 14.55
N GLU A 7 -19.32 -2.22 13.85
CA GLU A 7 -19.98 -3.42 14.40
C GLU A 7 -18.96 -4.49 14.82
N ARG A 8 -17.92 -4.72 14.03
CA ARG A 8 -16.81 -5.63 14.37
C ARG A 8 -16.13 -5.23 15.68
N THR A 9 -15.81 -3.95 15.82
CA THR A 9 -15.17 -3.40 17.02
C THR A 9 -16.04 -3.57 18.25
N VAL A 10 -17.36 -3.35 18.12
CA VAL A 10 -18.32 -3.55 19.22
C VAL A 10 -18.37 -5.03 19.64
N ILE A 11 -18.48 -5.96 18.69
CA ILE A 11 -18.53 -7.40 18.98
C ILE A 11 -17.22 -7.87 19.62
N HIS A 12 -16.07 -7.44 19.10
CA HIS A 12 -14.75 -7.78 19.65
C HIS A 12 -14.57 -7.26 21.09
N SER A 13 -15.04 -6.04 21.36
CA SER A 13 -15.01 -5.45 22.70
C SER A 13 -15.92 -6.22 23.66
N ALA A 14 -17.11 -6.61 23.20
CA ALA A 14 -18.05 -7.40 23.98
C ALA A 14 -17.56 -8.84 24.22
N PHE A 15 -16.83 -9.44 23.28
CA PHE A 15 -16.17 -10.74 23.44
C PHE A 15 -15.06 -10.67 24.48
N SER A 16 -14.19 -9.67 24.37
CA SER A 16 -13.07 -9.46 25.31
C SER A 16 -13.56 -9.25 26.74
N ARG A 17 -14.67 -8.52 26.91
CA ARG A 17 -15.32 -8.33 28.21
C ARG A 17 -15.87 -9.64 28.78
N GLN A 18 -16.47 -10.48 27.94
CA GLN A 18 -17.04 -11.78 28.34
C GLN A 18 -15.94 -12.76 28.77
N CYS A 19 -14.80 -12.80 28.05
CA CYS A 19 -13.67 -13.64 28.41
C CYS A 19 -13.10 -13.27 29.79
N LYS A 20 -12.95 -11.97 30.06
CA LYS A 20 -12.51 -11.49 31.38
C LYS A 20 -13.50 -11.86 32.50
N GLN A 21 -14.80 -11.85 32.22
CA GLN A 21 -15.81 -12.27 33.20
C GLN A 21 -15.71 -13.78 33.49
N LEU A 22 -15.50 -14.59 32.46
CA LEU A 22 -15.27 -16.03 32.61
C LEU A 22 -13.99 -16.33 33.39
N GLU A 23 -12.89 -15.62 33.11
CA GLU A 23 -11.63 -15.74 33.87
C GLU A 23 -11.83 -15.47 35.36
N VAL A 24 -12.61 -14.43 35.70
CA VAL A 24 -12.93 -14.09 37.10
C VAL A 24 -13.79 -15.17 37.75
N LEU A 25 -14.81 -15.68 37.05
CA LEU A 25 -15.68 -16.76 37.55
C LEU A 25 -14.90 -18.06 37.80
N MET A 26 -13.97 -18.40 36.91
CA MET A 26 -13.14 -19.61 37.04
C MET A 26 -12.04 -19.48 38.11
N ALA A 27 -11.69 -18.25 38.51
CA ALA A 27 -10.72 -17.99 39.58
C ALA A 27 -11.34 -18.00 41.00
N ALA A 28 -12.66 -18.13 41.12
CA ALA A 28 -13.33 -18.21 42.41
C ALA A 28 -13.12 -19.59 43.08
N GLU A 29 -12.97 -19.61 44.41
CA GLU A 29 -12.79 -20.87 45.19
C GLU A 29 -13.98 -21.82 45.08
N LEU A 30 -15.18 -21.28 44.83
CA LEU A 30 -16.41 -22.01 44.52
C LEU A 30 -17.08 -21.29 43.34
N TYR A 31 -17.36 -22.02 42.26
CA TYR A 31 -18.02 -21.47 41.06
C TYR A 31 -19.24 -22.33 40.67
N ASP A 32 -20.25 -21.70 40.05
CA ASP A 32 -21.44 -22.39 39.54
C ASP A 32 -21.18 -22.91 38.12
N ASP A 33 -21.20 -24.24 37.96
CA ASP A 33 -21.07 -24.93 36.67
C ASP A 33 -22.11 -24.45 35.63
N ASN A 34 -23.31 -24.09 36.06
CA ASN A 34 -24.35 -23.60 35.14
C ASN A 34 -24.02 -22.20 34.62
N GLU A 35 -23.47 -21.34 35.49
CA GLU A 35 -23.05 -20.00 35.13
C GLU A 35 -21.84 -20.03 34.17
N VAL A 36 -20.86 -20.91 34.45
CA VAL A 36 -19.72 -21.14 33.56
C VAL A 36 -20.17 -21.63 32.17
N LYS A 37 -21.07 -22.61 32.11
CA LYS A 37 -21.62 -23.12 30.83
C LYS A 37 -22.39 -22.04 30.06
N ALA A 38 -23.15 -21.20 30.75
CA ALA A 38 -23.86 -20.08 30.12
C ALA A 38 -22.87 -19.07 29.52
N GLN A 39 -21.77 -18.76 30.22
CA GLN A 39 -20.72 -17.86 29.72
C GLN A 39 -20.00 -18.45 28.49
N PHE A 40 -19.67 -19.74 28.50
CA PHE A 40 -19.09 -20.42 27.35
C PHE A 40 -20.01 -20.36 26.12
N SER A 41 -21.31 -20.63 26.29
CA SER A 41 -22.30 -20.53 25.21
C SER A 41 -22.37 -19.12 24.59
N LEU A 42 -22.32 -18.09 25.43
CA LEU A 42 -22.30 -16.68 24.98
C LEU A 42 -20.99 -16.32 24.25
N ILE A 43 -19.86 -16.90 24.65
CA ILE A 43 -18.57 -16.73 23.97
C ILE A 43 -18.61 -17.42 22.60
N GLU A 44 -19.13 -18.65 22.52
CA GLU A 44 -19.25 -19.38 21.26
C GLU A 44 -20.13 -18.63 20.25
N ASP A 45 -21.29 -18.11 20.66
CA ASP A 45 -22.17 -17.32 19.79
C ASP A 45 -21.45 -16.06 19.25
N LYS A 46 -20.73 -15.35 20.11
CA LYS A 46 -19.94 -14.17 19.71
C LYS A 46 -18.82 -14.52 18.74
N ILE A 47 -18.13 -15.65 18.94
CA ILE A 47 -17.10 -16.13 18.01
C ILE A 47 -17.71 -16.42 16.64
N GLN A 48 -18.86 -17.11 16.60
CA GLN A 48 -19.53 -17.43 15.34
C GLN A 48 -19.98 -16.17 14.61
N ARG A 49 -20.51 -15.19 15.34
CA ARG A 49 -20.92 -13.91 14.78
C ARG A 49 -19.72 -13.12 14.25
N LEU A 50 -18.60 -13.11 14.97
CA LEU A 50 -17.37 -12.44 14.52
C LEU A 50 -16.80 -13.10 13.26
N LYS A 51 -16.77 -14.44 13.19
CA LYS A 51 -16.34 -15.18 11.99
C LYS A 51 -17.19 -14.85 10.77
N LYS A 52 -18.52 -14.82 10.92
CA LYS A 52 -19.44 -14.45 9.82
C LYS A 52 -19.21 -13.01 9.36
N LEU A 53 -19.05 -12.07 10.30
CA LEU A 53 -18.82 -10.68 9.98
C LEU A 53 -17.47 -10.47 9.27
N ASP A 54 -16.41 -11.11 9.74
CA ASP A 54 -15.08 -11.05 9.13
C ASP A 54 -15.08 -11.64 7.71
N HIS A 55 -15.77 -12.77 7.50
CA HIS A 55 -15.96 -13.35 6.18
C HIS A 55 -16.74 -12.41 5.24
N TYR A 56 -17.80 -11.78 5.73
CA TYR A 56 -18.58 -10.82 4.96
C TYR A 56 -17.78 -9.55 4.60
N ILE A 57 -17.01 -9.00 5.56
CA ILE A 57 -16.11 -7.87 5.32
C ILE A 57 -15.07 -8.24 4.27
N PHE A 58 -14.49 -9.44 4.34
CA PHE A 58 -13.51 -9.93 3.39
C PHE A 58 -14.08 -10.04 1.96
N ASN A 59 -15.27 -10.65 1.79
CA ASN A 59 -15.91 -10.75 0.48
C ASN A 59 -16.30 -9.37 -0.08
N LEU A 60 -16.82 -8.47 0.76
CA LEU A 60 -17.13 -7.10 0.34
C LEU A 60 -15.86 -6.33 -0.07
N LEU A 61 -14.74 -6.55 0.63
CA LEU A 61 -13.44 -5.98 0.25
C LEU A 61 -12.97 -6.53 -1.09
N LEU A 62 -13.12 -7.82 -1.35
CA LEU A 62 -12.81 -8.40 -2.67
C LEU A 62 -13.66 -7.73 -3.76
N ASP A 63 -14.99 -7.68 -3.59
CA ASP A 63 -15.90 -7.14 -4.61
C ASP A 63 -15.67 -5.64 -4.88
N THR A 64 -15.39 -4.85 -3.84
CA THR A 64 -15.19 -3.40 -3.99
C THR A 64 -13.76 -2.99 -4.36
N ALA A 65 -12.76 -3.81 -4.02
CA ALA A 65 -11.37 -3.55 -4.40
C ALA A 65 -11.21 -3.62 -5.92
N TYR A 66 -11.75 -4.65 -6.59
CA TYR A 66 -11.54 -4.82 -8.03
C TYR A 66 -12.09 -3.65 -8.86
N GLU A 67 -13.30 -3.16 -8.60
CA GLU A 67 -13.89 -2.09 -9.43
C GLU A 67 -13.22 -0.73 -9.19
N THR A 68 -12.96 -0.38 -7.93
CA THR A 68 -12.32 0.91 -7.59
C THR A 68 -10.85 0.94 -7.95
N ASP A 69 -10.13 -0.17 -7.83
CA ASP A 69 -8.72 -0.25 -8.20
C ASP A 69 -8.57 -0.32 -9.72
N LEU A 70 -9.42 -1.05 -10.44
CA LEU A 70 -9.42 -1.03 -11.91
C LEU A 70 -9.70 0.38 -12.45
N THR A 71 -10.65 1.12 -11.87
CA THR A 71 -10.92 2.50 -12.29
C THR A 71 -9.72 3.42 -12.10
N LYS A 72 -8.97 3.25 -10.99
CA LYS A 72 -7.75 4.01 -10.74
C LYS A 72 -6.60 3.59 -11.67
N GLU A 73 -6.44 2.29 -11.94
CA GLU A 73 -5.47 1.77 -12.91
C GLU A 73 -5.73 2.35 -14.31
N LEU A 74 -6.99 2.37 -14.74
CA LEU A 74 -7.40 3.01 -16.00
C LEU A 74 -7.13 4.52 -16.03
N THR A 75 -7.13 5.18 -14.87
CA THR A 75 -6.77 6.60 -14.76
C THR A 75 -5.26 6.82 -14.89
N VAL A 76 -4.44 5.91 -14.34
CA VAL A 76 -2.98 5.93 -14.47
C VAL A 76 -2.54 5.64 -15.90
N GLN A 77 -3.33 4.88 -16.68
CA GLN A 77 -3.05 4.60 -18.09
C GLN A 77 -2.78 5.86 -18.93
N GLY A 78 -3.50 6.96 -18.67
CA GLY A 78 -3.25 8.23 -19.36
C GLY A 78 -1.85 8.81 -19.08
N GLU A 79 -1.34 8.64 -17.86
CA GLU A 79 0.02 9.03 -17.50
C GLU A 79 1.06 8.14 -18.20
N TYR A 80 0.82 6.82 -18.27
CA TYR A 80 1.72 5.92 -18.98
C TYR A 80 1.77 6.17 -20.49
N GLN A 81 0.65 6.52 -21.11
CA GLN A 81 0.62 6.92 -22.52
C GLN A 81 1.43 8.20 -22.76
N GLU A 82 1.35 9.18 -21.85
CA GLU A 82 2.24 10.36 -21.90
C GLU A 82 3.70 9.93 -21.75
N TRP A 83 4.03 9.07 -20.79
CA TRP A 83 5.40 8.60 -20.57
C TRP A 83 5.97 7.89 -21.79
N SER A 84 5.18 7.04 -22.45
CA SER A 84 5.58 6.38 -23.69
C SER A 84 5.83 7.40 -24.81
N LYS A 85 4.95 8.40 -24.99
CA LYS A 85 5.15 9.49 -25.97
C LYS A 85 6.41 10.31 -25.70
N PHE A 86 6.75 10.52 -24.44
CA PHE A 86 7.97 11.25 -24.04
C PHE A 86 9.23 10.38 -24.03
N GLY A 87 9.13 9.08 -24.37
CA GLY A 87 10.26 8.15 -24.35
C GLY A 87 10.77 7.84 -22.94
N ILE A 88 9.94 8.02 -21.91
CA ILE A 88 10.26 7.70 -20.51
C ILE A 88 10.12 6.20 -20.26
N ILE A 89 9.16 5.55 -20.93
CA ILE A 89 8.94 4.11 -20.90
C ILE A 89 8.86 3.58 -22.32
N GLU A 90 9.24 2.31 -22.50
CA GLU A 90 9.16 1.60 -23.78
C GLU A 90 8.50 0.22 -23.58
N GLU A 91 7.91 -0.30 -24.65
CA GLU A 91 7.41 -1.67 -24.64
C GLU A 91 8.58 -2.66 -24.68
N VAL A 92 8.50 -3.69 -23.85
CA VAL A 92 9.47 -4.78 -23.88
C VAL A 92 9.29 -5.55 -25.20
N PRO A 93 10.37 -5.82 -25.96
CA PRO A 93 10.30 -6.60 -27.20
C PRO A 93 9.61 -7.96 -26.95
N PRO A 94 8.74 -8.44 -27.86
CA PRO A 94 8.01 -9.70 -27.68
C PRO A 94 8.91 -10.91 -27.37
N ASP A 95 10.11 -10.93 -27.94
CA ASP A 95 11.11 -11.98 -27.74
C ASP A 95 11.69 -11.99 -26.32
N ASP A 96 11.69 -10.85 -25.63
CA ASP A 96 12.28 -10.66 -24.30
C ASP A 96 11.25 -10.71 -23.17
N VAL A 97 9.95 -10.83 -23.49
CA VAL A 97 8.85 -10.88 -22.49
C VAL A 97 8.97 -12.11 -21.59
N ASN A 98 9.46 -13.24 -22.13
CA ASN A 98 9.58 -14.50 -21.39
C ASN A 98 10.93 -14.68 -20.67
N ASN A 99 11.83 -13.69 -20.77
CA ASN A 99 13.08 -13.73 -20.02
C ASN A 99 12.81 -13.56 -18.52
N PHE A 100 13.64 -14.18 -17.68
CA PHE A 100 13.45 -14.22 -16.24
C PHE A 100 13.87 -12.89 -15.59
N GLU A 101 13.07 -11.85 -15.78
CA GLU A 101 13.37 -10.48 -15.36
C GLU A 101 12.58 -10.02 -14.13
N HIS A 102 12.98 -8.89 -13.56
CA HIS A 102 12.37 -8.30 -12.37
C HIS A 102 11.21 -7.37 -12.75
N TYR A 103 10.05 -7.58 -12.14
CA TYR A 103 8.87 -6.73 -12.33
C TYR A 103 8.56 -5.96 -11.05
N LEU A 104 8.52 -4.63 -11.17
CA LEU A 104 8.11 -3.74 -10.11
C LEU A 104 6.60 -3.78 -9.94
N PRO A 105 6.09 -4.18 -8.77
CA PRO A 105 4.70 -3.95 -8.46
C PRO A 105 4.47 -2.43 -8.39
N HIS A 106 3.38 -1.98 -8.97
CA HIS A 106 2.97 -0.59 -8.89
C HIS A 106 1.51 -0.50 -8.48
N ARG A 107 1.12 0.68 -8.01
CA ARG A 107 -0.27 0.99 -7.68
C ARG A 107 -0.58 2.47 -7.89
N PRO A 108 -1.82 2.82 -8.22
CA PRO A 108 -2.29 4.19 -8.25
C PRO A 108 -2.37 4.78 -6.84
N VAL A 109 -1.85 5.99 -6.67
CA VAL A 109 -2.04 6.78 -5.44
C VAL A 109 -2.84 8.04 -5.75
N THR A 110 -3.95 8.19 -5.02
CA THR A 110 -4.83 9.36 -5.05
C THR A 110 -4.66 10.15 -3.75
N LYS A 111 -4.67 11.49 -3.82
CA LYS A 111 -4.77 12.33 -2.62
C LYS A 111 -6.25 12.52 -2.26
N PRO A 112 -6.71 12.24 -1.02
CA PRO A 112 -8.13 12.29 -0.65
C PRO A 112 -8.79 13.68 -0.77
N LYS A 113 -8.02 14.77 -0.74
CA LYS A 113 -8.52 16.16 -0.70
C LYS A 113 -7.69 17.10 -1.57
N GLY A 114 -7.45 16.74 -2.83
CA GLY A 114 -6.72 17.61 -3.75
C GLY A 114 -7.04 17.34 -5.22
N SER A 115 -6.85 18.34 -6.08
CA SER A 115 -6.97 18.26 -7.54
C SER A 115 -5.79 17.55 -8.21
N THR A 116 -4.89 16.92 -7.44
CA THR A 116 -3.65 16.36 -7.97
C THR A 116 -3.94 15.11 -8.80
N LYS A 117 -3.44 15.09 -10.04
CA LYS A 117 -3.48 13.93 -10.96
C LYS A 117 -3.05 12.65 -10.22
N VAL A 118 -3.75 11.55 -10.48
CA VAL A 118 -3.39 10.21 -9.97
C VAL A 118 -1.99 9.87 -10.47
N ARG A 119 -1.14 9.33 -9.59
CA ARG A 119 0.24 8.97 -9.94
C ARG A 119 0.48 7.49 -9.71
N PRO A 120 1.23 6.82 -10.60
CA PRO A 120 1.74 5.49 -10.32
C PRO A 120 2.81 5.58 -9.22
N VAL A 121 2.78 4.62 -8.30
CA VAL A 121 3.82 4.42 -7.30
C VAL A 121 4.35 3.01 -7.44
N PHE A 122 5.65 2.90 -7.71
CA PHE A 122 6.37 1.63 -7.82
C PHE A 122 6.94 1.24 -6.46
N ASP A 123 6.77 -0.03 -6.08
CA ASP A 123 7.28 -0.59 -4.84
C ASP A 123 8.55 -1.41 -5.11
N ALA A 124 9.69 -0.73 -5.06
CA ALA A 124 11.03 -1.34 -5.15
C ALA A 124 11.47 -2.06 -3.86
N SER A 125 10.64 -2.06 -2.82
CA SER A 125 10.86 -2.81 -1.56
C SER A 125 10.19 -4.19 -1.57
N ALA A 126 9.27 -4.41 -2.51
CA ALA A 126 8.64 -5.70 -2.73
C ALA A 126 9.70 -6.77 -3.03
N ARG A 127 9.53 -7.95 -2.43
CA ARG A 127 10.46 -9.07 -2.58
C ARG A 127 9.75 -10.40 -2.39
N LYS A 128 10.27 -11.43 -3.07
CA LYS A 128 9.89 -12.82 -2.80
C LYS A 128 10.55 -13.29 -1.49
N LYS A 129 10.02 -14.36 -0.90
CA LYS A 129 10.61 -14.97 0.29
C LYS A 129 12.04 -15.39 -0.04
N SER A 130 12.99 -15.03 0.81
CA SER A 130 14.42 -15.33 0.66
C SER A 130 15.13 -14.67 -0.53
N THR A 131 14.55 -13.64 -1.16
CA THR A 131 15.24 -12.78 -2.12
C THR A 131 15.33 -11.35 -1.57
N PRO A 132 16.45 -10.64 -1.73
CA PRO A 132 16.50 -9.22 -1.42
C PRO A 132 15.65 -8.40 -2.41
N SER A 133 15.19 -7.22 -1.99
CA SER A 133 14.43 -6.29 -2.85
C SER A 133 15.35 -5.50 -3.78
N LEU A 134 14.79 -4.81 -4.78
CA LEU A 134 15.58 -3.95 -5.67
C LEU A 134 16.37 -2.90 -4.88
N ASN A 135 15.75 -2.22 -3.91
CA ASN A 135 16.43 -1.26 -3.04
C ASN A 135 17.62 -1.84 -2.26
N GLN A 136 17.66 -3.15 -2.01
CA GLN A 136 18.76 -3.80 -1.31
C GLN A 136 19.91 -4.19 -2.25
N TYR A 137 19.67 -4.29 -3.56
CA TYR A 137 20.70 -4.50 -4.58
C TYR A 137 21.38 -3.20 -5.00
N LEU A 138 20.70 -2.06 -4.88
CA LEU A 138 21.22 -0.77 -5.29
C LEU A 138 22.19 -0.21 -4.25
N ASN A 139 23.34 0.26 -4.71
CA ASN A 139 24.24 1.05 -3.89
C ASN A 139 23.71 2.48 -3.79
N CYS A 140 23.58 3.01 -2.57
CA CYS A 140 23.02 4.35 -2.32
C CYS A 140 23.90 5.48 -2.89
N GLY A 141 25.20 5.23 -3.05
CA GLY A 141 26.15 6.24 -3.48
C GLY A 141 26.38 7.34 -2.43
N PRO A 142 27.17 8.38 -2.76
CA PRO A 142 27.37 9.52 -1.89
C PRO A 142 26.11 10.41 -1.84
N ASN A 143 25.80 10.96 -0.67
CA ASN A 143 24.73 11.94 -0.54
C ASN A 143 25.15 13.28 -1.17
N LEU A 144 24.53 13.63 -2.30
CA LEU A 144 24.78 14.88 -3.03
C LEU A 144 23.87 16.03 -2.58
N VAL A 145 22.97 15.80 -1.62
CA VAL A 145 22.07 16.84 -1.10
C VAL A 145 22.85 17.78 -0.20
N GLU A 146 22.87 19.06 -0.58
CA GLU A 146 23.48 20.11 0.25
C GLU A 146 22.79 20.23 1.62
N PHE A 147 23.55 20.63 2.64
CA PHE A 147 23.02 20.87 3.97
C PHE A 147 22.03 22.05 3.96
N ILE A 148 20.75 21.78 4.21
CA ILE A 148 19.65 22.75 4.09
C ILE A 148 19.93 24.06 4.86
N PRO A 149 20.42 24.05 6.12
CA PRO A 149 20.74 25.30 6.81
C PRO A 149 21.81 26.15 6.11
N SER A 150 22.82 25.54 5.49
CA SER A 150 23.83 26.26 4.72
C SER A 150 23.23 26.89 3.46
N LEU A 151 22.31 26.20 2.79
CA LEU A 151 21.56 26.72 1.65
C LEU A 151 20.69 27.92 2.08
N LEU A 152 19.93 27.80 3.17
CA LEU A 152 19.08 28.87 3.71
C LEU A 152 19.89 30.10 4.12
N ARG A 153 21.06 29.92 4.73
CA ARG A 153 21.95 31.04 5.08
C ARG A 153 22.40 31.81 3.84
N ARG A 154 22.87 31.11 2.79
CA ARG A 154 23.26 31.77 1.53
C ARG A 154 22.08 32.52 0.89
N LEU A 155 20.88 31.91 0.90
CA LEU A 155 19.67 32.59 0.42
C LEU A 155 19.36 33.85 1.23
N SER A 156 19.62 33.86 2.53
CA SER A 156 19.40 35.02 3.41
C SER A 156 20.41 36.16 3.22
N GLU A 157 21.59 35.88 2.65
CA GLU A 157 22.59 36.89 2.28
C GLU A 157 22.24 37.61 0.97
N CYS A 158 21.35 37.01 0.16
CA CYS A 158 20.86 37.60 -1.08
C CYS A 158 19.70 38.57 -0.82
N LYS A 159 19.74 39.75 -1.44
CA LYS A 159 18.64 40.75 -1.37
C LYS A 159 17.32 40.24 -1.97
N TYR A 160 17.40 39.32 -2.93
CA TYR A 160 16.25 38.72 -3.60
C TYR A 160 16.50 37.21 -3.76
N GLY A 161 15.49 36.40 -3.42
CA GLY A 161 15.50 34.95 -3.63
C GLY A 161 14.48 34.54 -4.67
N VAL A 162 14.86 33.66 -5.59
CA VAL A 162 13.96 33.05 -6.58
C VAL A 162 13.94 31.56 -6.34
N SER A 163 12.76 30.95 -6.36
CA SER A 163 12.59 29.51 -6.27
C SER A 163 11.64 29.04 -7.38
N SER A 164 11.89 27.84 -7.88
CA SER A 164 11.08 27.19 -8.90
C SER A 164 11.15 25.68 -8.69
N ASP A 165 10.12 24.97 -9.11
CA ASP A 165 10.03 23.51 -9.07
C ASP A 165 10.33 22.96 -10.47
N ILE A 166 11.17 21.93 -10.56
CA ILE A 166 11.45 21.25 -11.82
C ILE A 166 10.43 20.12 -11.98
N GLU A 167 9.48 20.33 -12.88
CA GLU A 167 8.46 19.33 -13.18
C GLU A 167 9.10 18.01 -13.62
N LYS A 168 8.73 16.92 -12.91
CA LYS A 168 9.16 15.54 -13.19
C LYS A 168 10.70 15.40 -13.31
N ALA A 169 11.47 16.11 -12.47
CA ALA A 169 12.93 16.17 -12.52
C ALA A 169 13.64 14.81 -12.72
N PHE A 170 13.22 13.77 -11.98
CA PHE A 170 13.84 12.44 -12.11
C PHE A 170 13.59 11.76 -13.45
N LEU A 171 12.46 12.03 -14.12
CA LEU A 171 12.15 11.45 -15.43
C LEU A 171 12.95 12.11 -16.57
N GLN A 172 13.66 13.20 -16.29
CA GLN A 172 14.58 13.84 -17.24
C GLN A 172 15.95 13.16 -17.24
N ILE A 173 16.21 12.21 -16.33
CA ILE A 173 17.44 11.44 -16.22
C ILE A 173 17.19 10.05 -16.80
N SER A 174 17.95 9.66 -17.81
CA SER A 174 17.85 8.33 -18.41
C SER A 174 18.51 7.26 -17.54
N VAL A 175 17.92 6.07 -17.54
CA VAL A 175 18.52 4.86 -16.96
C VAL A 175 19.42 4.21 -18.00
N GLN A 176 20.50 3.57 -17.58
CA GLN A 176 21.33 2.81 -18.52
C GLN A 176 20.54 1.65 -19.12
N LYS A 177 20.75 1.39 -20.42
CA LYS A 177 20.02 0.34 -21.14
C LYS A 177 20.18 -1.05 -20.50
N SER A 178 21.35 -1.32 -19.90
CA SER A 178 21.61 -2.57 -19.17
C SER A 178 20.76 -2.75 -17.92
N ASP A 179 20.24 -1.66 -17.36
CA ASP A 179 19.55 -1.67 -16.06
C ASP A 179 18.02 -1.53 -16.22
N GLY A 180 17.54 -1.23 -17.43
CA GLY A 180 16.12 -1.02 -17.72
C GLY A 180 15.26 -2.24 -17.40
N ASP A 181 15.80 -3.44 -17.57
CA ASP A 181 15.09 -4.69 -17.33
C ASP A 181 14.75 -4.92 -15.84
N TYR A 182 15.46 -4.26 -14.92
CA TYR A 182 15.11 -4.29 -13.49
C TYR A 182 13.92 -3.40 -13.13
N LEU A 183 13.50 -2.52 -14.04
CA LEU A 183 12.44 -1.54 -13.85
C LEU A 183 11.15 -1.88 -14.62
N ARG A 184 11.04 -3.10 -15.18
CA ARG A 184 9.85 -3.55 -15.90
C ARG A 184 8.62 -3.52 -14.99
N PHE A 185 7.45 -3.30 -15.57
CA PHE A 185 6.17 -3.32 -14.86
C PHE A 185 5.04 -3.71 -15.80
N PHE A 186 3.93 -4.19 -15.24
CA PHE A 186 2.75 -4.55 -16.02
C PHE A 186 1.85 -3.33 -16.25
N MET A 187 1.43 -3.11 -17.49
CA MET A 187 0.39 -2.14 -17.82
C MET A 187 -0.90 -2.88 -18.21
N VAL A 188 -2.04 -2.42 -17.69
CA VAL A 188 -3.35 -2.94 -18.12
C VAL A 188 -3.69 -2.34 -19.47
N ASP A 189 -3.86 -3.19 -20.48
CA ASP A 189 -4.28 -2.78 -21.81
C ASP A 189 -5.82 -2.70 -21.90
N LYS A 190 -6.34 -1.67 -22.57
CA LYS A 190 -7.76 -1.57 -22.89
C LYS A 190 -7.97 -2.18 -24.28
N LYS A 191 -8.31 -3.46 -24.32
CA LYS A 191 -8.94 -4.02 -25.51
C LYS A 191 -10.40 -3.61 -25.60
#